data_AF-A0A016TU97-F1
#
_entry.id   AF-A0A016TU97-F1
#
_cell.length_a   1.000
_cell.length_b   1.000
_cell.length_c   1.000
_cell.angle_alpha   90.00
_cell.angle_beta   90.00
_cell.angle_gamma   90.00
#
_symmetry.space_group_name_H-M   'P 1'
#
loop_
_entity.id
_entity.type
_entity.pdbx_description
1 polymer ?
#
loop_
_entity_poly.entity_id
_entity_poly.type
_entity_poly.pdbx_seq_one_letter_code
_entity_poly.pdbx_strand_id
1 'polypeptide(L)'
;MMVAKSLQQKSHFVNLPAELLHEEPQLNPLQQPPQCRQSPQQNLRRQPQRRPNHAPNPQEYRLINDVAEELFPNKDFESMGIWIYGHSRRFLSIDDSLNNMYANLQDFEQALWDNDVIEVEKPLNTSDAIKVINKLEDARHRANCLIFLSAQQDTSTLPRLDPSPSRSGFQRIVAIGFNGTLSVIILLVFDKKLHDFISKKKNFASHKYAISETDLQHVVVQPQGVALSIPLQYMGWDIKAVVNAVLKKP
;
A
#
# COMPACT_ATOMS: atom_id res chain seq x y z
N MET A 1 -4.07 0.54 -18.13
CA MET A 1 -4.37 1.24 -16.85
C MET A 1 -3.09 1.47 -16.06
N MET A 2 -2.95 2.58 -15.34
CA MET A 2 -1.84 2.84 -14.42
C MET A 2 -2.32 2.85 -12.96
N VAL A 3 -1.57 2.22 -12.05
CA VAL A 3 -1.75 2.30 -10.60
C VAL A 3 -0.63 3.13 -10.00
N ALA A 4 -0.95 4.26 -9.38
CA ALA A 4 -0.01 5.09 -8.63
C ALA A 4 -0.23 4.88 -7.14
N LYS A 5 0.78 4.39 -6.42
CA LYS A 5 0.67 4.03 -5.01
C LYS A 5 1.69 4.74 -4.14
N SER A 6 1.23 5.32 -3.03
CA SER A 6 2.12 5.85 -2.00
C SER A 6 2.78 4.74 -1.17
N LEU A 7 4.06 4.90 -0.91
CA LEU A 7 4.81 4.13 0.08
C LEU A 7 5.39 5.11 1.12
N GLN A 8 4.55 5.52 2.07
CA GLN A 8 4.96 6.39 3.19
C GLN A 8 5.54 5.53 4.33
N GLN A 9 6.68 5.93 4.86
CA GLN A 9 7.23 5.33 6.07
C GLN A 9 6.52 5.93 7.29
N LYS A 10 5.84 5.11 8.10
CA LYS A 10 5.52 5.39 9.51
C LYS A 10 5.57 4.03 10.21
N SER A 11 6.49 3.78 11.13
CA SER A 11 6.59 4.48 12.41
C SER A 11 8.00 4.53 12.98
N HIS A 12 8.32 5.65 13.63
CA HIS A 12 9.16 5.63 14.84
C HIS A 12 8.62 4.56 15.78
N PHE A 13 9.30 3.42 15.87
CA PHE A 13 9.18 2.57 17.05
C PHE A 13 9.80 3.36 18.19
N VAL A 14 8.98 3.67 19.20
CA VAL A 14 9.50 3.97 20.53
C VAL A 14 10.42 2.81 20.89
N ASN A 15 11.71 3.08 21.07
CA ASN A 15 12.63 2.12 21.66
C ASN A 15 12.03 1.66 23.00
N LEU A 16 11.48 0.45 23.04
CA LEU A 16 11.29 -0.25 24.30
C LEU A 16 12.70 -0.52 24.84
N PRO A 17 13.05 -0.05 26.06
CA PRO A 17 14.36 -0.33 26.64
C PRO A 17 14.55 -1.85 26.74
N ALA A 18 15.76 -2.30 26.45
CA ALA A 18 16.15 -3.71 26.32
C ALA A 18 16.07 -4.54 27.63
N GLU A 19 15.43 -4.03 28.68
CA GLU A 19 15.42 -4.61 30.03
C GLU A 19 14.27 -5.59 30.29
N LEU A 20 13.53 -6.04 29.26
CA LEU A 20 12.45 -7.03 29.42
C LEU A 20 12.68 -8.36 28.72
N LEU A 21 13.90 -8.66 28.27
CA LEU A 21 14.29 -10.00 27.84
C LEU A 21 15.02 -10.72 28.99
N HIS A 22 14.25 -11.22 29.97
CA HIS A 22 14.79 -12.13 30.97
C HIS A 22 14.67 -13.60 30.50
N GLU A 23 15.86 -14.21 30.40
CA GLU A 23 16.26 -15.58 30.73
C GLU A 23 15.62 -16.76 29.96
N GLU A 24 16.33 -17.25 28.94
CA GLU A 24 16.30 -18.67 28.56
C GLU A 24 17.25 -19.48 29.48
N PRO A 25 16.86 -20.68 29.96
CA PRO A 25 17.75 -21.53 30.73
C PRO A 25 18.76 -22.23 29.81
N GLN A 26 20.04 -22.14 30.17
CA GLN A 26 21.14 -22.87 29.53
C GLN A 26 20.99 -24.39 29.78
N LEU A 27 20.81 -25.17 28.72
CA LEU A 27 20.95 -26.63 28.78
C LEU A 27 22.41 -27.05 28.50
N ASN A 28 22.95 -27.87 29.40
CA ASN A 28 24.33 -28.39 29.38
C ASN A 28 24.63 -29.30 28.17
N PRO A 29 25.90 -29.40 27.71
CA PRO A 29 26.26 -30.09 26.47
C PRO A 29 26.86 -31.48 26.73
N LEU A 30 26.14 -32.58 26.46
CA LEU A 30 26.75 -33.90 26.31
C LEU A 30 25.98 -34.80 25.33
N GLN A 31 26.77 -35.40 24.42
CA GLN A 31 26.51 -36.58 23.56
C GLN A 31 25.76 -36.39 22.23
N GLN A 32 26.54 -36.21 21.14
CA GLN A 32 26.12 -36.56 19.77
C GLN A 32 26.67 -37.95 19.39
N PRO A 33 25.85 -38.86 18.82
CA PRO A 33 26.35 -40.06 18.15
C PRO A 33 26.77 -39.79 16.69
N PRO A 34 27.61 -40.66 16.09
CA PRO A 34 28.38 -40.35 14.89
C PRO A 34 27.57 -40.29 13.60
N GLN A 35 27.98 -39.40 12.68
CA GLN A 35 27.39 -39.20 11.37
C GLN A 35 27.67 -40.37 10.41
N CYS A 36 26.61 -40.94 9.84
CA CYS A 36 26.69 -41.76 8.63
C CYS A 36 26.78 -40.86 7.37
N ARG A 37 27.77 -41.11 6.53
CA ARG A 37 27.96 -40.49 5.20
C ARG A 37 26.74 -40.75 4.31
N GLN A 38 26.17 -39.68 3.73
CA GLN A 38 25.31 -39.75 2.56
C GLN A 38 25.85 -38.88 1.42
N SER A 39 25.72 -39.40 0.20
CA SER A 39 26.33 -38.95 -1.06
C SER A 39 25.76 -37.62 -1.59
N PRO A 40 26.47 -36.89 -2.50
CA PRO A 40 26.21 -35.46 -2.78
C PRO A 40 24.99 -35.11 -3.66
N GLN A 41 24.01 -35.98 -3.91
CA GLN A 41 23.02 -35.76 -4.99
C GLN A 41 21.54 -35.60 -4.57
N GLN A 42 21.22 -35.27 -3.32
CA GLN A 42 19.81 -35.09 -2.91
C GLN A 42 19.47 -33.79 -2.16
N ASN A 43 20.27 -32.72 -2.31
CA ASN A 43 19.98 -31.41 -1.73
C ASN A 43 19.36 -30.40 -2.72
N LEU A 44 18.29 -30.81 -3.42
CA LEU A 44 17.35 -29.87 -4.04
C LEU A 44 16.03 -29.85 -3.25
N ARG A 45 16.14 -29.61 -1.94
CA ARG A 45 14.98 -29.28 -1.10
C ARG A 45 14.77 -27.77 -1.15
N ARG A 46 13.57 -27.41 -1.62
CA ARG A 46 12.92 -26.10 -1.55
C ARG A 46 13.35 -25.35 -0.28
N GLN A 47 14.09 -24.26 -0.43
CA GLN A 47 14.27 -23.33 0.67
C GLN A 47 12.90 -22.70 1.00
N PRO A 48 12.50 -22.62 2.27
CA PRO A 48 11.39 -21.77 2.65
C PRO A 48 11.81 -20.33 2.36
N GLN A 49 11.09 -19.67 1.45
CA GLN A 49 11.28 -18.24 1.22
C GLN A 49 11.16 -17.53 2.57
N ARG A 50 12.28 -16.97 3.03
CA ARG A 50 12.32 -16.13 4.22
C ARG A 50 11.45 -14.90 3.92
N ARG A 51 10.36 -14.73 4.65
CA ARG A 51 9.56 -13.51 4.61
C ARG A 51 10.44 -12.33 5.09
N PRO A 52 10.53 -11.21 4.35
CA PRO A 52 11.25 -10.04 4.82
C PRO A 52 10.54 -9.42 6.03
N ASN A 53 11.31 -9.10 7.08
CA ASN A 53 10.83 -8.59 8.37
C ASN A 53 10.43 -7.09 8.39
N HIS A 54 10.12 -6.48 7.24
CA HIS A 54 9.69 -5.07 7.16
C HIS A 54 8.55 -4.93 6.14
N ALA A 55 7.46 -5.66 6.38
CA ALA A 55 6.36 -5.79 5.44
C ALA A 55 5.75 -4.40 5.11
N PRO A 56 5.68 -4.02 3.81
CA PRO A 56 4.86 -2.90 3.36
C PRO A 56 3.42 -3.05 3.86
N ASN A 57 2.64 -1.95 3.98
CA ASN A 57 1.22 -2.04 4.41
C ASN A 57 0.47 -3.09 3.58
N PRO A 58 0.19 -4.30 4.12
CA PRO A 58 -0.19 -5.44 3.32
C PRO A 58 -1.57 -5.26 2.69
N GLN A 59 -2.40 -4.38 3.25
CA GLN A 59 -3.77 -4.17 2.78
C GLN A 59 -3.84 -3.44 1.45
N GLU A 60 -2.96 -2.46 1.21
CA GLU A 60 -2.96 -1.73 -0.05
C GLU A 60 -2.49 -2.60 -1.21
N TYR A 61 -1.48 -3.46 -0.97
CA TYR A 61 -1.03 -4.44 -1.95
C TYR A 61 -2.12 -5.47 -2.25
N ARG A 62 -2.80 -5.98 -1.22
CA ARG A 62 -3.93 -6.90 -1.42
C ARG A 62 -5.08 -6.26 -2.18
N LEU A 63 -5.47 -5.03 -1.86
CA LEU A 63 -6.55 -4.35 -2.60
C LEU A 63 -6.19 -4.22 -4.08
N ILE A 64 -4.94 -3.84 -4.40
CA ILE A 64 -4.47 -3.75 -5.78
C ILE A 64 -4.50 -5.13 -6.46
N ASN A 65 -4.08 -6.20 -5.77
CA ASN A 65 -4.11 -7.57 -6.27
C ASN A 65 -5.55 -8.02 -6.57
N ASP A 66 -6.46 -7.86 -5.61
CA ASP A 66 -7.85 -8.29 -5.73
C ASP A 66 -8.59 -7.51 -6.84
N VAL A 67 -8.29 -6.21 -6.99
CA VAL A 67 -8.81 -5.41 -8.12
C VAL A 67 -8.23 -5.90 -9.45
N ALA A 68 -6.95 -6.28 -9.49
CA ALA A 68 -6.33 -6.83 -10.69
C ALA A 68 -6.93 -8.19 -11.07
N GLU A 69 -7.19 -9.07 -10.10
CA GLU A 69 -7.85 -10.38 -10.30
C GLU A 69 -9.22 -10.23 -10.97
N GLU A 70 -9.98 -9.18 -10.65
CA GLU A 70 -11.28 -8.89 -11.26
C GLU A 70 -11.16 -8.19 -12.64
N LEU A 71 -10.07 -7.47 -12.89
CA LEU A 71 -9.86 -6.72 -14.13
C LEU A 71 -9.24 -7.57 -15.25
N PHE A 72 -8.22 -8.37 -14.98
CA PHE A 72 -7.52 -9.15 -16.02
C PHE A 72 -8.41 -10.13 -16.81
N PRO A 73 -9.44 -10.77 -16.22
CA PRO A 73 -10.39 -11.58 -16.97
C PRO A 73 -11.36 -10.78 -17.85
N ASN A 74 -11.46 -9.46 -17.66
CA ASN A 74 -12.37 -8.61 -18.41
C ASN A 74 -11.83 -8.34 -19.83
N LYS A 75 -12.66 -8.59 -20.85
CA LYS A 75 -12.30 -8.41 -22.26
C LYS A 75 -11.98 -6.96 -22.66
N ASP A 76 -12.51 -5.99 -21.91
CA ASP A 76 -12.27 -4.56 -22.14
C ASP A 76 -11.00 -4.07 -21.42
N PHE A 77 -10.27 -4.97 -20.74
CA PHE A 77 -9.04 -4.66 -20.02
C PHE A 77 -7.84 -5.30 -20.71
N GLU A 78 -6.86 -4.47 -21.08
CA GLU A 78 -5.68 -4.93 -21.84
C GLU A 78 -4.44 -5.11 -20.96
N SER A 79 -4.12 -4.12 -20.13
CA SER A 79 -2.88 -4.12 -19.35
C SER A 79 -2.90 -3.19 -18.14
N MET A 80 -2.05 -3.48 -17.16
CA MET A 80 -1.84 -2.69 -15.95
C MET A 80 -0.37 -2.33 -15.77
N GLY A 81 -0.06 -1.09 -15.41
CA GLY A 81 1.26 -0.68 -14.91
C GLY A 81 1.18 -0.28 -13.45
N ILE A 82 2.31 -0.34 -12.74
CA ILE A 82 2.42 0.13 -11.35
C ILE A 82 3.53 1.16 -11.21
N TRP A 83 3.21 2.28 -10.57
CA TRP A 83 4.13 3.32 -10.16
C TRP A 83 4.05 3.51 -8.65
N ILE A 84 5.18 3.32 -7.96
CA ILE A 84 5.27 3.45 -6.51
C ILE A 84 6.04 4.72 -6.18
N TYR A 85 5.38 5.66 -5.52
CA TYR A 85 5.99 6.93 -5.09
C TYR A 85 6.20 6.96 -3.58
N GLY A 86 7.21 7.69 -3.11
CA GLY A 86 7.64 7.69 -1.71
C GLY A 86 8.97 6.96 -1.53
N HIS A 87 9.02 6.01 -0.61
CA HIS A 87 10.22 5.26 -0.22
C HIS A 87 10.45 3.98 -1.05
N SER A 88 10.67 4.10 -2.37
CA SER A 88 10.77 2.95 -3.31
C SER A 88 12.13 2.83 -4.01
N ARG A 89 12.57 1.58 -4.30
CA ARG A 89 13.72 1.26 -5.19
C ARG A 89 13.35 1.16 -6.68
N ARG A 90 12.09 0.83 -6.98
CA ARG A 90 11.62 0.50 -8.34
C ARG A 90 10.54 1.48 -8.75
N PHE A 91 10.31 1.58 -10.06
CA PHE A 91 9.32 2.50 -10.62
C PHE A 91 9.62 3.95 -10.22
N LEU A 92 10.89 4.36 -10.33
CA LEU A 92 11.33 5.70 -9.92
C LEU A 92 10.67 6.81 -10.75
N SER A 93 10.25 6.48 -11.97
CA SER A 93 9.49 7.38 -12.83
C SER A 93 8.19 6.72 -13.28
N ILE A 94 7.16 7.56 -13.45
CA ILE A 94 5.88 7.15 -14.04
C ILE A 94 6.04 6.75 -15.50
N ASP A 95 7.02 7.31 -16.24
CA ASP A 95 7.26 6.95 -17.64
C ASP A 95 7.82 5.53 -17.78
N ASP A 96 8.74 5.13 -16.90
CA ASP A 96 9.24 3.76 -16.85
C ASP A 96 8.08 2.79 -16.57
N SER A 97 7.19 3.12 -15.63
CA SER A 97 6.00 2.31 -15.36
C SER A 97 5.07 2.22 -16.58
N LEU A 98 4.88 3.31 -17.32
CA LEU A 98 4.08 3.30 -18.56
C LEU A 98 4.74 2.49 -19.68
N ASN A 99 6.07 2.41 -19.72
CA ASN A 99 6.79 1.56 -20.68
C ASN A 99 6.74 0.06 -20.29
N ASN A 100 6.45 -0.26 -19.03
CA ASN A 100 6.45 -1.62 -18.49
C ASN A 100 5.05 -2.04 -18.03
N MET A 101 4.08 -2.00 -18.95
CA MET A 101 2.70 -2.44 -18.69
C MET A 101 2.62 -3.97 -18.77
N TYR A 102 1.95 -4.57 -17.79
CA TYR A 102 1.76 -6.01 -17.67
C TYR A 102 0.44 -6.43 -18.35
N ALA A 103 0.52 -7.37 -19.28
CA ALA A 103 -0.62 -7.87 -20.05
C ALA A 103 -1.29 -9.11 -19.43
N ASN A 104 -0.74 -9.66 -18.35
CA ASN A 104 -1.34 -10.79 -17.63
C ASN A 104 -1.17 -10.61 -16.11
N LEU A 105 -2.07 -11.27 -15.37
CA LEU A 105 -2.13 -11.19 -13.92
C LEU A 105 -0.83 -11.68 -13.27
N GLN A 106 -0.30 -12.84 -13.68
CA GLN A 106 0.85 -13.46 -13.03
C GLN A 106 2.09 -12.54 -13.01
N ASP A 107 2.42 -11.93 -14.15
CA ASP A 107 3.58 -11.02 -14.24
C ASP A 107 3.34 -9.73 -13.43
N PHE A 108 2.10 -9.24 -13.43
CA PHE A 108 1.71 -8.09 -12.62
C PHE A 108 1.85 -8.38 -11.12
N GLU A 109 1.34 -9.52 -10.65
CA GLU A 109 1.43 -9.94 -9.24
C GLU A 109 2.89 -10.08 -8.82
N GLN A 110 3.71 -10.73 -9.66
CA GLN A 110 5.14 -10.87 -9.38
C GLN A 110 5.81 -9.49 -9.20
N ALA A 111 5.50 -8.53 -10.08
CA ALA A 111 6.00 -7.17 -9.97
C ALA A 111 5.43 -6.39 -8.77
N LEU A 112 4.18 -6.65 -8.39
CA LEU A 112 3.50 -6.02 -7.25
C LEU A 112 4.10 -6.49 -5.91
N TRP A 113 4.45 -7.76 -5.79
CA TRP A 113 5.00 -8.34 -4.56
C TRP A 113 6.53 -8.17 -4.45
N ASP A 114 7.24 -8.01 -5.56
CA ASP A 114 8.69 -7.77 -5.63
C ASP A 114 9.07 -6.29 -5.38
N ASN A 115 8.59 -5.72 -4.27
CA ASN A 115 8.84 -4.32 -3.88
C ASN A 115 9.42 -4.22 -2.46
N ASP A 116 10.74 -4.02 -2.37
CA ASP A 116 11.43 -3.71 -1.12
C ASP A 116 11.25 -2.24 -0.72
N VAL A 117 10.82 -2.00 0.52
CA VAL A 117 10.86 -0.67 1.14
C VAL A 117 12.29 -0.34 1.51
N ILE A 118 12.80 0.81 1.07
CA ILE A 118 14.07 1.33 1.57
C ILE A 118 13.98 2.80 1.95
N GLU A 119 14.86 3.22 2.83
CA GLU A 119 15.13 4.63 3.04
C GLU A 119 15.80 5.21 1.80
N VAL A 120 15.12 6.19 1.20
CA VAL A 120 15.65 7.04 0.14
C VAL A 120 15.82 8.43 0.72
N GLU A 121 16.88 9.14 0.31
CA GLU A 121 17.23 10.46 0.87
C GLU A 121 16.13 11.50 0.69
N LYS A 122 15.36 11.40 -0.41
CA LYS A 122 14.27 12.33 -0.73
C LYS A 122 13.04 11.61 -1.30
N PRO A 123 12.18 11.02 -0.43
CA PRO A 123 10.98 10.33 -0.88
C PRO A 123 9.98 11.32 -1.50
N LEU A 124 9.30 10.89 -2.56
CA LEU A 124 8.27 11.70 -3.20
C LEU A 124 7.00 11.72 -2.32
N ASN A 125 6.62 12.88 -1.78
CA ASN A 125 5.36 13.01 -1.04
C ASN A 125 4.16 13.03 -2.00
N THR A 126 2.94 12.85 -1.47
CA THR A 126 1.71 12.78 -2.26
C THR A 126 1.43 14.05 -3.07
N SER A 127 1.70 15.24 -2.51
CA SER A 127 1.52 16.51 -3.24
C SER A 127 2.43 16.56 -4.48
N ASP A 128 3.69 16.18 -4.34
CA ASP A 128 4.64 16.19 -5.45
C ASP A 128 4.36 15.08 -6.46
N ALA A 129 3.87 13.92 -6.02
CA ALA A 129 3.37 12.87 -6.91
C ALA A 129 2.20 13.36 -7.77
N ILE A 130 1.25 14.10 -7.19
CA ILE A 130 0.16 14.73 -7.95
C ILE A 130 0.72 15.73 -8.97
N LYS A 131 1.71 16.55 -8.61
CA LYS A 131 2.34 17.47 -9.56
C LYS A 131 3.04 16.75 -10.71
N VAL A 132 3.67 15.60 -10.45
CA VAL A 132 4.26 14.75 -11.50
C VAL A 132 3.17 14.24 -12.43
N ILE A 133 2.07 13.69 -11.89
CA ILE A 133 0.95 13.19 -12.68
C ILE A 133 0.32 14.30 -13.53
N ASN A 134 0.06 15.48 -12.95
CA ASN A 134 -0.58 16.59 -13.66
C ASN A 134 0.27 17.12 -14.83
N LYS A 135 1.60 16.99 -14.74
CA LYS A 135 2.54 17.43 -15.77
C LYS A 135 2.88 16.36 -16.79
N LEU A 136 2.43 15.12 -16.58
CA LEU A 136 2.74 13.97 -17.43
C LEU A 136 2.40 14.26 -18.89
N GLU A 137 3.37 13.99 -19.75
CA GLU A 137 3.19 13.93 -21.20
C GLU A 137 3.40 12.49 -21.65
N ASP A 138 2.33 11.91 -22.18
CA ASP A 138 2.31 10.58 -22.75
C ASP A 138 1.66 10.62 -24.14
N ALA A 139 2.45 11.01 -25.13
CA ALA A 139 2.03 11.10 -26.52
C ALA A 139 1.58 9.74 -27.11
N ARG A 140 1.92 8.62 -26.47
CA ARG A 140 1.52 7.27 -26.87
C ARG A 140 0.20 6.84 -26.23
N HIS A 141 -0.35 7.62 -25.29
CA HIS A 141 -1.58 7.31 -24.55
C HIS A 141 -1.60 5.88 -24.01
N ARG A 142 -0.50 5.43 -23.40
CA ARG A 142 -0.26 4.06 -22.91
C ARG A 142 -1.23 3.65 -21.81
N ALA A 143 -1.85 4.61 -21.11
CA ALA A 143 -2.88 4.35 -20.13
C ALA A 143 -4.03 5.38 -20.22
N ASN A 144 -5.25 4.87 -20.22
CA ASN A 144 -6.48 5.67 -20.24
C ASN A 144 -7.13 5.86 -18.86
N CYS A 145 -6.69 5.09 -17.86
CA CYS A 145 -7.23 5.11 -16.50
C CYS A 145 -6.08 5.13 -15.50
N LEU A 146 -6.21 5.98 -14.48
CA LEU A 146 -5.30 6.09 -13.34
C LEU A 146 -6.04 5.67 -12.06
N ILE A 147 -5.53 4.67 -11.35
CA ILE A 147 -5.89 4.44 -9.94
C ILE A 147 -4.84 5.11 -9.07
N PHE A 148 -5.23 6.06 -8.24
CA PHE A 148 -4.32 6.81 -7.35
C PHE A 148 -4.59 6.47 -5.89
N LEU A 149 -3.69 5.73 -5.26
CA LEU A 149 -3.78 5.35 -3.85
C LEU A 149 -2.94 6.29 -2.99
N SER A 150 -3.53 6.86 -1.95
CA SER A 150 -2.85 7.72 -0.97
C SER A 150 -3.24 7.35 0.46
N ALA A 151 -2.24 7.29 1.34
CA ALA A 151 -2.41 7.15 2.78
C ALA A 151 -2.29 8.50 3.53
N GLN A 152 -2.26 9.62 2.81
CA GLN A 152 -2.10 10.95 3.42
C GLN A 152 -3.33 11.31 4.26
N GLN A 153 -3.12 11.55 5.56
CA GLN A 153 -4.19 11.80 6.54
C GLN A 153 -4.76 13.21 6.52
N ASP A 154 -3.97 14.19 6.06
CA ASP A 154 -4.43 15.57 5.85
C ASP A 154 -4.36 15.87 4.36
N THR A 155 -5.50 15.75 3.70
CA THR A 155 -5.64 15.97 2.27
C THR A 155 -5.98 17.42 1.93
N SER A 156 -6.25 18.27 2.91
CA SER A 156 -6.69 19.67 2.70
C SER A 156 -5.69 20.53 1.93
N THR A 157 -4.40 20.19 2.03
CA THR A 157 -3.29 20.88 1.38
C THR A 157 -2.89 20.26 0.04
N LEU A 158 -3.52 19.15 -0.36
CA LEU A 158 -3.17 18.48 -1.60
C LEU A 158 -3.62 19.31 -2.82
N PRO A 159 -2.76 19.45 -3.84
CA PRO A 159 -3.17 20.04 -5.11
C PRO A 159 -4.24 19.15 -5.76
N ARG A 160 -5.05 19.75 -6.64
CA ARG A 160 -5.99 18.98 -7.46
C ARG A 160 -5.24 17.98 -8.34
N LEU A 161 -5.74 16.75 -8.42
CA LEU A 161 -5.32 15.74 -9.35
C LEU A 161 -6.11 15.92 -10.65
N ASP A 162 -5.48 16.62 -11.59
CA ASP A 162 -6.06 17.09 -12.84
C ASP A 162 -5.05 16.95 -14.00
N PRO A 163 -4.64 15.71 -14.35
CA PRO A 163 -3.86 15.47 -15.54
C PRO A 163 -4.68 15.76 -16.78
N SER A 164 -4.13 16.59 -17.66
CA SER A 164 -4.75 16.90 -18.95
C SER A 164 -4.96 15.60 -19.76
N PRO A 165 -6.21 15.27 -20.16
CA PRO A 165 -6.48 14.05 -20.93
C PRO A 165 -5.75 14.01 -22.27
N SER A 166 -5.61 15.16 -22.94
CA SER A 166 -4.92 15.26 -24.24
C SER A 166 -3.41 15.09 -24.13
N ARG A 167 -2.82 15.33 -22.96
CA ARG A 167 -1.37 15.16 -22.74
C ARG A 167 -1.02 13.81 -22.14
N SER A 168 -1.79 13.34 -21.16
CA SER A 168 -1.48 12.13 -20.38
C SER A 168 -2.18 10.86 -20.88
N GLY A 169 -3.24 11.00 -21.67
CA GLY A 169 -4.13 9.89 -22.00
C GLY A 169 -5.13 9.51 -20.90
N PHE A 170 -4.95 9.97 -19.66
CA PHE A 170 -5.85 9.62 -18.55
C PHE A 170 -7.24 10.25 -18.73
N GLN A 171 -8.23 9.43 -19.08
CA GLN A 171 -9.64 9.81 -19.22
C GLN A 171 -10.48 9.48 -17.99
N ARG A 172 -9.98 8.60 -17.12
CA ARG A 172 -10.62 8.20 -15.88
C ARG A 172 -9.59 8.20 -14.75
N ILE A 173 -9.97 8.78 -13.62
CA ILE A 173 -9.17 8.78 -12.40
C ILE A 173 -10.00 8.16 -11.30
N VAL A 174 -9.44 7.19 -10.58
CA VAL A 174 -10.03 6.59 -9.39
C VAL A 174 -9.08 6.85 -8.24
N ALA A 175 -9.39 7.83 -7.40
CA ALA A 175 -8.58 8.15 -6.23
C ALA A 175 -9.08 7.35 -5.02
N ILE A 176 -8.19 6.65 -4.34
CA ILE A 176 -8.50 5.75 -3.23
C ILE A 176 -7.75 6.23 -2.00
N GLY A 177 -8.52 6.57 -0.96
CA GLY A 177 -8.01 6.83 0.38
C GLY A 177 -8.43 5.71 1.33
N PHE A 178 -7.50 5.16 2.12
CA PHE A 178 -7.85 4.19 3.14
C PHE A 178 -8.35 4.91 4.39
N ASN A 179 -9.60 4.66 4.81
CA ASN A 179 -10.08 5.16 6.09
C ASN A 179 -9.70 4.17 7.21
N GLY A 180 -9.02 4.70 8.22
CA GLY A 180 -8.68 3.94 9.42
C GLY A 180 -9.84 3.99 10.41
N THR A 181 -10.90 3.22 10.19
CA THR A 181 -11.90 3.04 11.26
C THR A 181 -11.39 1.99 12.23
N LEU A 182 -10.30 2.26 12.99
CA LEU A 182 -9.83 1.41 14.10
C LEU A 182 -8.62 2.02 14.86
N SER A 183 -8.82 3.13 15.57
CA SER A 183 -7.98 3.47 16.73
C SER A 183 -8.70 3.28 18.07
N VAL A 184 -9.98 2.92 18.08
CA VAL A 184 -10.77 2.84 19.31
C VAL A 184 -10.82 1.42 19.91
N ILE A 185 -10.75 0.34 19.12
CA ILE A 185 -10.92 -1.02 19.67
C ILE A 185 -9.60 -1.61 20.20
N ILE A 186 -8.43 -1.27 19.65
CA ILE A 186 -7.15 -1.79 20.17
C ILE A 186 -6.81 -1.21 21.55
N LEU A 187 -7.24 0.02 21.86
CA LEU A 187 -7.11 0.60 23.21
C LEU A 187 -8.09 0.00 24.24
N LEU A 188 -9.17 -0.65 23.79
CA LEU A 188 -10.13 -1.30 24.70
C LEU A 188 -9.82 -2.78 24.94
N VAL A 189 -8.99 -3.40 24.11
CA VAL A 189 -8.66 -4.84 24.21
C VAL A 189 -7.36 -5.10 24.97
N PHE A 190 -6.45 -4.12 25.08
CA PHE A 190 -5.25 -4.27 25.91
C PHE A 190 -5.24 -3.28 27.07
N ASP A 191 -5.45 -3.86 28.25
CA ASP A 191 -5.08 -3.35 29.57
C ASP A 191 -6.17 -2.64 30.40
N LYS A 192 -6.74 -3.38 31.37
CA LYS A 192 -7.60 -2.84 32.44
C LYS A 192 -6.92 -1.70 33.21
N LYS A 193 -5.58 -1.68 33.25
CA LYS A 193 -4.77 -0.66 33.91
C LYS A 193 -4.83 0.69 33.17
N LEU A 194 -5.03 0.68 31.86
CA LEU A 194 -5.15 1.90 31.06
C LEU A 194 -6.50 2.60 31.31
N HIS A 195 -7.56 1.84 31.55
CA HIS A 195 -8.87 2.38 31.91
C HIS A 195 -8.83 3.16 33.25
N ASP A 196 -8.11 2.63 34.25
CA ASP A 196 -7.92 3.32 35.53
C ASP A 196 -6.99 4.53 35.43
N PHE A 197 -5.99 4.49 34.53
CA PHE A 197 -5.09 5.61 34.26
C PHE A 197 -5.82 6.77 33.57
N ILE A 198 -6.69 6.47 32.60
CA ILE A 198 -7.51 7.47 31.89
C ILE A 198 -8.62 8.03 32.81
N SER A 199 -9.28 7.18 33.60
CA SER A 199 -10.34 7.59 34.54
C SER A 199 -9.85 8.55 35.63
N LYS A 200 -8.58 8.42 36.08
CA LYS A 200 -8.00 9.28 37.12
C LYS A 200 -7.52 10.65 36.62
N LYS A 201 -7.31 10.86 35.31
CA LYS A 201 -6.99 12.19 34.75
C LYS A 201 -8.24 12.87 34.21
N LYS A 202 -8.99 13.54 35.09
CA LYS A 202 -10.15 14.39 34.77
C LYS A 202 -9.89 15.59 33.82
N ASN A 203 -8.68 15.73 33.28
CA ASN A 203 -8.28 16.83 32.39
C ASN A 203 -7.61 16.36 31.09
N PHE A 204 -7.86 15.12 30.63
CA PHE A 204 -7.58 14.81 29.24
C PHE A 204 -8.75 15.35 28.41
N ALA A 205 -8.60 16.59 27.95
CA ALA A 205 -9.44 17.13 26.89
C ALA A 205 -9.56 16.05 25.82
N SER A 206 -10.80 15.73 25.45
CA SER A 206 -11.12 14.85 24.34
C SER A 206 -10.33 15.35 23.13
N HIS A 207 -9.16 14.75 22.89
CA HIS A 207 -8.54 14.82 21.58
C HIS A 207 -9.57 14.13 20.71
N LYS A 208 -10.36 14.96 20.03
CA LYS A 208 -11.22 14.60 18.91
C LYS A 208 -10.46 13.50 18.18
N TYR A 209 -10.92 12.26 18.27
CA TYR A 209 -10.32 11.16 17.52
C TYR A 209 -10.46 11.59 16.08
N ALA A 210 -9.39 12.15 15.52
CA ALA A 210 -9.37 12.61 14.15
C ALA A 210 -9.54 11.35 13.34
N ILE A 211 -10.76 11.13 12.82
CA ILE A 211 -10.98 10.25 11.69
C ILE A 211 -9.94 10.74 10.69
N SER A 212 -8.94 9.92 10.37
CA SER A 212 -7.92 10.32 9.43
C SER A 212 -8.65 10.67 8.13
N GLU A 213 -8.72 11.96 7.79
CA GLU A 213 -9.37 12.46 6.58
C GLU A 213 -8.47 12.12 5.39
N THR A 214 -8.42 10.83 5.04
CA THR A 214 -7.85 10.35 3.78
C THR A 214 -8.83 10.55 2.61
N ASP A 215 -9.89 11.34 2.82
CA ASP A 215 -10.86 11.67 1.79
C ASP A 215 -10.19 12.49 0.68
N LEU A 216 -10.32 12.01 -0.55
CA LEU A 216 -9.76 12.60 -1.76
C LEU A 216 -10.83 13.27 -2.63
N GLN A 217 -12.06 13.43 -2.13
CA GLN A 217 -13.16 14.02 -2.89
C GLN A 217 -12.85 15.42 -3.45
N HIS A 218 -12.22 16.31 -2.67
CA HIS A 218 -11.83 17.64 -3.15
C HIS A 218 -10.56 17.64 -4.00
N VAL A 219 -9.83 16.52 -4.02
CA VAL A 219 -8.59 16.35 -4.80
C VAL A 219 -8.92 16.00 -6.25
N VAL A 220 -9.94 15.17 -6.49
CA VAL A 220 -10.33 14.74 -7.85
C VAL A 220 -11.26 15.74 -8.54
N VAL A 221 -11.14 15.85 -9.87
CA VAL A 221 -11.99 16.73 -10.68
C VAL A 221 -13.06 15.91 -11.41
N GLN A 222 -14.34 16.22 -11.18
CA GLN A 222 -15.47 15.63 -11.91
C GLN A 222 -15.58 16.23 -13.33
N PRO A 223 -16.04 15.48 -14.35
CA PRO A 223 -16.50 14.07 -14.30
C PRO A 223 -15.38 13.04 -14.52
N GLN A 224 -14.13 13.48 -14.68
CA GLN A 224 -12.99 12.62 -14.98
C GLN A 224 -12.62 11.71 -13.80
N GLY A 225 -12.72 12.22 -12.59
CA GLY A 225 -12.29 11.56 -11.36
C GLY A 225 -13.43 11.11 -10.44
N VAL A 226 -13.24 9.95 -9.81
CA VAL A 226 -14.07 9.41 -8.73
C VAL A 226 -13.18 9.20 -7.52
N ALA A 227 -13.60 9.68 -6.35
CA ALA A 227 -12.92 9.41 -5.08
C ALA A 227 -13.66 8.31 -4.32
N LEU A 228 -12.91 7.34 -3.80
CA LEU A 228 -13.42 6.24 -3.00
C LEU A 228 -12.68 6.22 -1.66
N SER A 229 -13.47 6.11 -0.58
CA SER A 229 -12.95 5.89 0.77
C SER A 229 -13.12 4.41 1.11
N ILE A 230 -12.00 3.69 1.21
CA ILE A 230 -12.00 2.23 1.39
C ILE A 230 -11.57 1.91 2.83
N PRO A 231 -12.32 1.10 3.59
CA PRO A 231 -11.90 0.72 4.93
C PRO A 231 -10.64 -0.16 4.89
N LEU A 232 -9.82 -0.10 5.94
CA LEU A 232 -8.65 -1.00 6.09
C LEU A 232 -9.02 -2.49 6.06
N GLN A 233 -10.26 -2.82 6.48
CA GLN A 233 -10.85 -4.15 6.39
C GLN A 233 -11.91 -4.16 5.27
N TYR A 234 -11.46 -3.97 4.03
CA TYR A 234 -12.34 -3.98 2.87
C TYR A 234 -12.88 -5.38 2.59
N MET A 235 -14.03 -5.44 1.92
CA MET A 235 -14.69 -6.67 1.52
C MET A 235 -14.93 -6.70 0.00
N GLY A 236 -15.54 -7.76 -0.51
CA GLY A 236 -15.81 -7.92 -1.95
C GLY A 236 -16.62 -6.79 -2.58
N TRP A 237 -17.49 -6.11 -1.83
CA TRP A 237 -18.26 -4.98 -2.35
C TRP A 237 -17.42 -3.71 -2.53
N ASP A 238 -16.39 -3.51 -1.71
CA ASP A 238 -15.40 -2.43 -1.89
C ASP A 238 -14.56 -2.66 -3.15
N ILE A 239 -14.12 -3.91 -3.39
CA ILE A 239 -13.42 -4.29 -4.63
C ILE A 239 -14.31 -3.99 -5.84
N LYS A 240 -15.57 -4.39 -5.80
CA LYS A 240 -16.54 -4.10 -6.87
C LYS A 240 -16.74 -2.61 -7.09
N ALA A 241 -16.77 -1.80 -6.03
CA ALA A 241 -16.88 -0.34 -6.16
C ALA A 241 -15.67 0.23 -6.93
N VAL A 242 -14.45 -0.22 -6.62
CA VAL A 242 -13.25 0.17 -7.37
C VAL A 242 -13.31 -0.28 -8.83
N VAL A 243 -13.66 -1.54 -9.08
CA VAL A 243 -13.77 -2.10 -10.44
C VAL A 243 -14.84 -1.38 -11.27
N ASN A 244 -16.00 -1.07 -10.69
CA ASN A 244 -17.05 -0.30 -11.37
C ASN A 244 -16.59 1.14 -11.66
N ALA A 245 -15.91 1.78 -10.70
CA ALA A 245 -15.32 3.11 -10.89
C ALA A 245 -14.24 3.11 -11.97
N VAL A 246 -13.49 2.03 -12.15
CA VAL A 246 -12.56 1.86 -13.28
C VAL A 246 -13.33 1.74 -14.59
N LEU A 247 -14.26 0.79 -14.66
CA LEU A 247 -14.91 0.37 -15.91
C LEU A 247 -16.05 1.30 -16.35
N LYS A 248 -16.29 2.39 -15.61
CA LYS A 248 -17.42 3.30 -15.80
C LYS A 248 -18.78 2.58 -15.78
N LYS A 249 -18.89 1.49 -15.04
CA LYS A 249 -20.16 0.76 -14.88
C LYS A 249 -21.06 1.51 -13.88
N PRO A 250 -22.39 1.53 -14.12
CA PRO A 250 -23.34 2.15 -13.20
C PRO A 250 -23.38 1.44 -11.83
#